data_AF-A0A955YM57-F1
#
_entry.id   AF-A0A955YM57-F1
#
_cell.length_a   1.000
_cell.length_b   1.000
_cell.length_c   1.000
_cell.angle_alpha   90.00
_cell.angle_beta   90.00
_cell.angle_gamma   90.00
#
_symmetry.space_group_name_H-M   'P 1'
#
loop_
_entity.id
_entity.type
_entity.pdbx_description
1 polymer ?
#
loop_
_entity_poly.entity_id
_entity_poly.type
_entity_poly.pdbx_seq_one_letter_code
_entity_poly.pdbx_strand_id
1 'polypeptide(L)'
;MCKNGFRTHVPSLFARSLDILANEPGLDFLKLSYSEVFGDHTQNWAYVNLDDARRAQLFPRGGATRVDAVKSRDGLAYMLGEVHYSNWPMVMTRRGSATLFPRDEQHARHEAGLMVRALELGRAGKLRGGVLLASPIEHHRMHSYPMSERKEA
;
A
#
# COMPACT_ATOMS: atom_id res chain seq x y z
N MET A 1 15.59 -14.40 -1.65
CA MET A 1 14.35 -14.24 -0.83
C MET A 1 14.50 -12.97 -0.01
N CYS A 2 13.41 -12.24 0.26
CA CYS A 2 13.45 -11.03 1.07
C CYS A 2 13.43 -11.34 2.59
N LYS A 3 13.55 -10.31 3.44
CA LYS A 3 13.50 -10.43 4.90
C LYS A 3 12.24 -11.12 5.45
N ASN A 4 11.14 -11.07 4.72
CA ASN A 4 9.85 -11.67 5.09
C ASN A 4 9.62 -13.05 4.46
N GLY A 5 10.66 -13.67 3.88
CA GLY A 5 10.56 -14.99 3.29
C GLY A 5 9.79 -15.03 1.96
N PHE A 6 9.53 -13.89 1.33
CA PHE A 6 8.89 -13.84 0.02
C PHE A 6 9.90 -13.86 -1.12
N ARG A 7 9.43 -14.31 -2.30
CA ARG A 7 10.22 -14.33 -3.52
C ARG A 7 10.56 -12.91 -3.96
N THR A 8 11.79 -12.71 -4.44
CA THR A 8 12.30 -11.45 -5.00
C THR A 8 12.28 -11.43 -6.53
N HIS A 9 11.82 -12.52 -7.15
CA HIS A 9 11.64 -12.60 -8.59
C HIS A 9 10.22 -13.09 -8.91
N VAL A 10 9.54 -12.34 -9.76
CA VAL A 10 8.21 -12.67 -10.29
C VAL A 10 8.27 -12.53 -11.80
N PRO A 11 8.26 -13.64 -12.56
CA PRO A 11 8.19 -13.59 -14.02
C PRO A 11 6.93 -12.85 -14.46
N SER A 12 7.07 -11.98 -15.46
CA SER A 12 5.96 -11.19 -16.02
C SER A 12 5.18 -10.38 -14.97
N LEU A 13 5.90 -9.80 -13.99
CA LEU A 13 5.35 -9.07 -12.83
C LEU A 13 4.18 -8.15 -13.21
N PHE A 14 4.38 -7.26 -14.19
CA PHE A 14 3.35 -6.30 -14.59
C PHE A 14 2.11 -6.98 -15.17
N ALA A 15 2.26 -7.89 -16.13
CA ALA A 15 1.14 -8.58 -16.74
C ALA A 15 0.31 -9.35 -15.71
N ARG A 16 0.97 -10.06 -14.79
CA ARG A 16 0.30 -10.83 -13.73
C ARG A 16 -0.35 -9.92 -12.68
N SER A 17 0.26 -8.79 -12.36
CA SER A 17 -0.31 -7.80 -11.44
C SER A 17 -1.55 -7.14 -12.03
N LEU A 18 -1.53 -6.81 -13.32
CA LEU A 18 -2.69 -6.28 -14.04
C LEU A 18 -3.81 -7.32 -14.16
N ASP A 19 -3.47 -8.58 -14.39
CA ASP A 19 -4.42 -9.68 -14.44
C ASP A 19 -5.09 -9.92 -13.06
N ILE A 20 -4.35 -9.85 -11.95
CA ILE A 20 -4.93 -9.84 -10.60
C ILE A 20 -5.85 -8.63 -10.43
N LEU A 21 -5.39 -7.42 -10.79
CA LEU A 21 -6.18 -6.19 -10.64
C LEU A 21 -7.49 -6.23 -11.45
N ALA A 22 -7.47 -6.80 -12.65
CA ALA A 22 -8.63 -6.88 -13.52
C ALA A 22 -9.64 -7.95 -13.09
N ASN A 23 -9.18 -9.04 -12.45
CA ASN A 23 -10.03 -10.18 -12.12
C ASN A 23 -10.44 -10.24 -10.64
N GLU A 24 -9.79 -9.49 -9.75
CA GLU A 24 -10.20 -9.40 -8.35
C GLU A 24 -11.35 -8.38 -8.20
N PRO A 25 -12.56 -8.80 -7.82
CA PRO A 25 -13.73 -7.92 -7.82
C PRO A 25 -13.54 -6.67 -6.94
N GLY A 26 -13.64 -5.51 -7.56
CA GLY A 26 -13.56 -4.23 -6.84
C GLY A 26 -12.19 -3.92 -6.23
N LEU A 27 -11.12 -4.58 -6.67
CA LEU A 27 -9.75 -4.20 -6.27
C LEU A 27 -9.38 -2.87 -6.93
N ASP A 28 -9.01 -1.87 -6.13
CA ASP A 28 -8.67 -0.54 -6.63
C ASP A 28 -7.17 -0.38 -6.88
N PHE A 29 -6.33 -1.04 -6.08
CA PHE A 29 -4.88 -1.05 -6.28
C PHE A 29 -4.23 -2.33 -5.77
N LEU A 30 -3.06 -2.64 -6.33
CA LEU A 30 -2.22 -3.75 -5.95
C LEU A 30 -0.77 -3.28 -5.81
N LYS A 31 -0.22 -3.32 -4.59
CA LYS A 31 1.20 -3.02 -4.33
C LYS A 31 2.07 -4.19 -4.77
N LEU A 32 3.18 -3.86 -5.43
CA LEU A 32 4.03 -4.85 -6.08
C LEU A 32 5.06 -5.48 -5.15
N SER A 33 5.30 -4.88 -3.98
CA SER A 33 6.23 -5.38 -2.97
C SER A 33 5.59 -5.42 -1.59
N TYR A 34 5.74 -6.55 -0.89
CA TYR A 34 5.34 -6.69 0.50
C TYR A 34 6.33 -6.00 1.46
N SER A 35 7.62 -6.10 1.16
CA SER A 35 8.69 -5.51 1.96
C SER A 35 9.13 -4.19 1.34
N GLU A 36 9.27 -3.18 2.18
CA GLU A 36 9.75 -1.84 1.81
C GLU A 36 11.08 -1.54 2.54
N VAL A 37 11.71 -0.41 2.20
CA VAL A 37 13.00 0.00 2.80
C VAL A 37 12.87 0.18 4.31
N PHE A 38 11.88 0.94 4.78
CA PHE A 38 11.71 1.26 6.20
C PHE A 38 10.70 0.36 6.92
N GLY A 39 10.11 -0.62 6.22
CA GLY A 39 9.00 -1.39 6.77
C GLY A 39 8.55 -2.56 5.89
N ASP A 40 7.32 -2.97 6.11
CA ASP A 40 6.58 -3.92 5.30
C ASP A 40 5.09 -3.82 5.63
N HIS A 41 4.30 -4.70 5.00
CA HIS A 41 2.86 -4.76 5.17
C HIS A 41 2.37 -5.55 6.41
N THR A 42 3.24 -5.94 7.35
CA THR A 42 2.80 -6.52 8.64
C THR A 42 2.12 -5.47 9.53
N GLN A 43 2.63 -4.25 9.49
CA GLN A 43 2.07 -3.09 10.19
C GLN A 43 1.40 -2.14 9.21
N ASN A 44 0.32 -1.51 9.65
CA ASN A 44 -0.31 -0.44 8.91
C ASN A 44 0.35 0.89 9.28
N TRP A 45 1.14 1.45 8.38
CA TRP A 45 1.90 2.68 8.61
C TRP A 45 1.02 3.94 8.76
N ALA A 46 -0.28 3.86 8.48
CA ALA A 46 -1.20 4.93 8.90
C ALA A 46 -1.26 5.04 10.43
N TYR A 47 -1.03 3.95 11.18
CA TYR A 47 -1.06 3.93 12.64
C TYR A 47 -0.12 4.98 13.27
N VAL A 48 1.11 5.10 12.76
CA VAL A 48 2.10 6.05 13.30
C VAL A 48 1.81 7.51 12.95
N ASN A 49 0.93 7.75 11.97
CA ASN A 49 0.53 9.07 11.49
C ASN A 49 -0.79 9.56 12.10
N LEU A 50 -1.40 8.78 13.00
CA LEU A 50 -2.64 9.12 13.68
C LEU A 50 -2.37 9.72 15.08
N ASP A 51 -3.22 10.65 15.50
CA ASP A 51 -3.28 11.08 16.91
C ASP A 51 -3.74 9.94 17.83
N ASP A 52 -3.54 10.10 19.14
CA ASP A 52 -3.82 9.05 20.13
C ASP A 52 -5.30 8.65 20.16
N ALA A 53 -6.22 9.61 20.00
CA ALA A 53 -7.65 9.35 20.02
C ALA A 53 -8.07 8.48 18.82
N ARG A 54 -7.61 8.82 17.62
CA ARG A 54 -7.87 8.07 16.39
C ARG A 54 -7.16 6.71 16.41
N ARG A 55 -5.96 6.60 16.99
CA ARG A 55 -5.30 5.29 17.19
C ARG A 55 -6.13 4.37 18.07
N ALA A 56 -6.60 4.87 19.22
CA ALA A 56 -7.44 4.08 20.12
C ALA A 56 -8.75 3.63 19.45
N GLN A 57 -9.34 4.47 18.60
CA GLN A 57 -10.56 4.17 17.86
C GLN A 57 -10.35 3.17 16.71
N LEU A 58 -9.36 3.40 15.85
CA LEU A 58 -9.17 2.63 14.61
C LEU A 58 -8.33 1.36 14.80
N PHE A 59 -7.45 1.36 15.79
CA PHE A 59 -6.51 0.29 16.10
C PHE A 59 -6.54 -0.12 17.59
N PRO A 60 -7.69 -0.55 18.13
CA PRO A 60 -7.83 -0.88 19.55
C PRO A 60 -6.95 -2.05 20.02
N ARG A 61 -6.39 -2.82 19.08
CA ARG A 61 -5.52 -3.98 19.33
C ARG A 61 -4.10 -3.77 18.80
N GLY A 62 -3.72 -2.53 18.47
CA GLY A 62 -2.41 -2.18 17.91
C GLY A 62 -2.41 -2.05 16.38
N GLY A 63 -1.31 -1.50 15.84
CA GLY A 63 -1.15 -1.10 14.44
C GLY A 63 -0.93 -2.24 13.43
N ALA A 64 -1.33 -3.47 13.72
CA ALA A 64 -1.22 -4.59 12.79
C ALA A 64 -2.15 -4.39 11.59
N THR A 65 -1.67 -4.74 10.38
CA THR A 65 -2.50 -4.71 9.17
C THR A 65 -3.65 -5.70 9.28
N ARG A 66 -4.90 -5.25 9.08
CA ARG A 66 -6.03 -6.18 8.94
C ARG A 66 -5.96 -6.85 7.58
N VAL A 67 -5.98 -8.18 7.60
CA VAL A 67 -6.04 -9.04 6.42
C VAL A 67 -7.46 -9.54 6.25
N ASP A 68 -8.06 -9.25 5.10
CA ASP A 68 -9.40 -9.71 4.78
C ASP A 68 -9.36 -11.07 4.06
N ALA A 69 -8.37 -11.27 3.17
CA ALA A 69 -8.16 -12.53 2.47
C ALA A 69 -6.72 -12.69 1.97
N VAL A 70 -6.29 -13.94 1.83
CA VAL A 70 -5.09 -14.31 1.06
C VAL A 70 -5.54 -15.20 -0.09
N LYS A 71 -5.08 -14.87 -1.29
CA LYS A 71 -5.47 -15.53 -2.55
C LYS A 71 -4.25 -15.80 -3.40
N SER A 72 -4.45 -16.56 -4.48
CA SER A 72 -3.44 -16.87 -5.46
C SER A 72 -4.06 -16.86 -6.86
N ARG A 73 -3.31 -16.34 -7.83
CA ARG A 73 -3.66 -16.40 -9.25
C ARG A 73 -2.43 -16.82 -10.04
N ASP A 74 -2.54 -17.91 -10.80
CA ASP A 74 -1.44 -18.53 -11.53
C ASP A 74 -0.18 -18.75 -10.68
N GLY A 75 -0.36 -19.15 -9.42
CA GLY A 75 0.75 -19.37 -8.48
C GLY A 75 1.45 -18.10 -7.97
N LEU A 76 0.90 -16.90 -8.23
CA LEU A 76 1.30 -15.66 -7.57
C LEU A 76 0.31 -15.36 -6.44
N ALA A 77 0.79 -15.46 -5.21
CA ALA A 77 -0.01 -15.17 -4.03
C ALA A 77 -0.08 -13.66 -3.77
N TYR A 78 -1.23 -13.20 -3.31
CA TYR A 78 -1.50 -11.81 -2.94
C TYR A 78 -2.45 -11.76 -1.75
N MET A 79 -2.37 -10.67 -1.01
CA MET A 79 -3.18 -10.37 0.16
C MET A 79 -4.14 -9.22 -0.15
N LEU A 80 -5.35 -9.29 0.39
CA LEU A 80 -6.35 -8.23 0.40
C LEU A 80 -6.57 -7.77 1.84
N GLY A 81 -6.76 -6.48 2.03
CA GLY A 81 -7.01 -5.91 3.36
C GLY A 81 -6.65 -4.44 3.45
N GLU A 82 -6.24 -4.02 4.64
CA GLU A 82 -5.82 -2.65 4.92
C GLU A 82 -4.38 -2.39 4.52
N VAL A 83 -4.09 -2.69 3.26
CA VAL A 83 -2.79 -2.42 2.64
C VAL A 83 -2.55 -0.91 2.67
N HIS A 84 -1.55 -0.49 3.45
CA HIS A 84 -1.23 0.92 3.59
C HIS A 84 -0.67 1.49 2.28
N TYR A 85 -1.03 2.74 1.98
CA TYR A 85 -0.40 3.49 0.89
C TYR A 85 1.05 3.82 1.24
N SER A 86 1.94 3.72 0.27
CA SER A 86 3.27 4.37 0.31
C SER A 86 3.67 4.64 -1.13
N ASN A 87 4.72 5.45 -1.33
CA ASN A 87 5.22 5.78 -2.66
C ASN A 87 5.87 4.60 -3.42
N TRP A 88 5.80 3.38 -2.87
CA TRP A 88 6.29 2.18 -3.54
C TRP A 88 5.44 1.78 -4.75
N PRO A 89 6.04 1.10 -5.75
CA PRO A 89 5.34 0.73 -6.97
C PRO A 89 4.05 -0.05 -6.72
N MET A 90 2.99 0.41 -7.37
CA MET A 90 1.68 -0.21 -7.37
C MET A 90 1.00 -0.02 -8.72
N VAL A 91 0.14 -0.96 -9.08
CA VAL A 91 -0.84 -0.77 -10.17
C VAL A 91 -2.17 -0.36 -9.57
N MET A 92 -2.89 0.52 -10.25
CA MET A 92 -4.11 1.13 -9.72
C MET A 92 -5.12 1.37 -10.82
N THR A 93 -6.40 1.15 -10.53
CA THR A 93 -7.48 1.50 -11.45
C THR A 93 -7.64 3.02 -11.54
N ARG A 94 -8.21 3.51 -12.64
CA ARG A 94 -8.53 4.94 -12.77
C ARG A 94 -9.45 5.43 -11.64
N ARG A 95 -10.39 4.59 -11.21
CA ARG A 95 -11.28 4.85 -10.08
C ARG A 95 -10.50 4.96 -8.77
N GLY A 96 -9.65 3.97 -8.47
CA GLY A 96 -8.81 3.94 -7.28
C GLY A 96 -7.93 5.19 -7.18
N SER A 97 -7.32 5.57 -8.31
CA SER A 97 -6.48 6.77 -8.41
C SER A 97 -7.27 8.05 -8.14
N ALA A 98 -8.43 8.23 -8.77
CA ALA A 98 -9.26 9.42 -8.53
C ALA A 98 -9.81 9.49 -7.10
N THR A 99 -10.03 8.34 -6.46
CA THR A 99 -10.55 8.25 -5.09
C THR A 99 -9.47 8.61 -4.07
N LEU A 100 -8.27 8.04 -4.24
CA LEU A 100 -7.15 8.26 -3.34
C LEU A 100 -6.53 9.66 -3.51
N PHE A 101 -6.36 10.11 -4.76
CA PHE A 101 -5.74 11.39 -5.11
C PHE A 101 -6.80 12.37 -5.65
N PRO A 102 -7.52 13.09 -4.77
CA PRO A 102 -8.47 14.08 -5.23
C PRO A 102 -7.74 15.18 -6.03
N ARG A 103 -8.48 15.76 -6.98
CA ARG A 103 -7.98 16.81 -7.87
C ARG A 103 -7.98 18.20 -7.22
N ASP A 104 -8.52 18.33 -6.01
CA ASP A 104 -8.51 19.59 -5.28
C ASP A 104 -7.11 19.87 -4.71
N GLU A 105 -6.65 21.12 -4.88
CA GLU A 105 -5.33 21.56 -4.40
C GLU A 105 -5.26 21.69 -2.86
N GLN A 106 -6.40 21.54 -2.18
CA GLN A 106 -6.52 21.78 -0.74
C GLN A 106 -5.97 20.65 0.13
N HIS A 107 -5.74 19.46 -0.42
CA HIS A 107 -5.15 18.35 0.31
C HIS A 107 -3.66 18.27 -0.01
N ALA A 108 -2.82 18.82 0.88
CA ALA A 108 -1.38 18.65 0.82
C ALA A 108 -1.05 17.16 0.64
N ARG A 109 -0.42 16.81 -0.49
CA ARG A 109 -0.14 15.42 -0.92
C ARG A 109 1.10 14.85 -0.25
N HIS A 110 1.29 15.13 1.03
CA HIS A 110 2.37 14.51 1.79
C HIS A 110 2.01 13.05 2.08
N GLU A 111 3.01 12.17 2.04
CA GLU A 111 2.81 10.71 2.08
C GLU A 111 2.04 10.24 3.32
N ALA A 112 2.33 10.84 4.49
CA ALA A 112 1.64 10.55 5.75
C ALA A 112 0.13 10.83 5.68
N GLY A 113 -0.29 11.92 5.02
CA GLY A 113 -1.71 12.25 4.85
C GLY A 113 -2.40 11.24 3.94
N LEU A 114 -1.74 10.83 2.86
CA LEU A 114 -2.25 9.82 1.93
C LEU A 114 -2.34 8.42 2.57
N MET A 115 -1.41 8.07 3.47
CA MET A 115 -1.49 6.85 4.28
C MET A 115 -2.77 6.81 5.12
N VAL A 116 -3.04 7.89 5.86
CA VAL A 116 -4.24 8.00 6.70
C VAL A 116 -5.50 8.00 5.85
N ARG A 117 -5.52 8.76 4.75
CA ARG A 117 -6.65 8.81 3.82
C ARG A 117 -6.96 7.44 3.21
N ALA A 118 -5.94 6.68 2.78
CA ALA A 118 -6.14 5.34 2.23
C ALA A 118 -6.77 4.39 3.26
N LEU A 119 -6.33 4.45 4.53
CA LEU A 119 -6.93 3.70 5.63
C LEU A 119 -8.41 4.03 5.81
N GLU A 120 -8.75 5.32 5.87
CA GLU A 120 -10.13 5.76 6.10
C GLU A 120 -11.07 5.39 4.95
N LEU A 121 -10.60 5.58 3.71
CA LEU A 121 -11.34 5.14 2.52
C LEU A 121 -11.53 3.63 2.50
N GLY A 122 -10.52 2.87 2.94
CA GLY A 122 -10.60 1.41 3.10
C GLY A 122 -11.63 0.99 4.12
N ARG A 123 -11.59 1.56 5.33
CA ARG A 123 -12.56 1.32 6.41
C ARG A 123 -13.99 1.70 6.01
N ALA A 124 -14.14 2.73 5.18
CA ALA A 124 -15.42 3.16 4.63
C ALA A 124 -15.89 2.34 3.41
N GLY A 125 -15.14 1.33 2.95
CA GLY A 125 -15.47 0.52 1.78
C GLY A 125 -15.39 1.26 0.44
N LYS A 126 -14.74 2.44 0.41
CA LYS A 126 -14.60 3.29 -0.79
C LYS A 126 -13.36 2.96 -1.60
N LEU A 127 -12.36 2.34 -0.98
CA LEU A 127 -11.10 1.95 -1.60
C LEU A 127 -10.72 0.53 -1.17
N ARG A 128 -10.38 -0.35 -2.11
CA ARG A 128 -9.93 -1.72 -1.78
C ARG A 128 -8.49 -1.93 -2.21
N GLY A 129 -7.64 -2.27 -1.24
CA GLY A 129 -6.21 -2.49 -1.44
C GLY A 129 -5.80 -3.96 -1.44
N GLY A 130 -4.76 -4.25 -2.20
CA GLY A 130 -4.06 -5.52 -2.17
C GLY A 130 -2.54 -5.34 -2.26
N VAL A 131 -1.80 -6.38 -1.89
CA VAL A 131 -0.35 -6.44 -2.05
C VAL A 131 0.10 -7.84 -2.42
N LEU A 132 1.08 -7.94 -3.32
CA LEU A 132 1.70 -9.21 -3.64
C LEU A 132 2.41 -9.79 -2.42
N LEU A 133 2.31 -11.10 -2.21
CA LEU A 133 3.17 -11.84 -1.27
C LEU A 133 4.50 -12.19 -1.97
N ALA A 134 5.13 -11.13 -2.47
CA ALA A 134 6.39 -11.07 -3.19
C ALA A 134 7.04 -9.71 -2.90
N SER A 135 8.36 -9.61 -2.99
CA SER A 135 9.09 -8.35 -2.88
C SER A 135 10.11 -8.23 -4.02
N PRO A 136 9.65 -8.12 -5.29
CA PRO A 136 10.52 -8.09 -6.45
C PRO A 136 11.13 -6.72 -6.75
N ILE A 137 10.64 -5.66 -6.12
CA ILE A 137 11.20 -4.31 -6.25
C ILE A 137 12.26 -4.13 -5.17
N GLU A 138 13.47 -3.82 -5.60
CA GLU A 138 14.57 -3.39 -4.74
C GLU A 138 14.79 -1.89 -4.89
N HIS A 139 15.17 -1.23 -3.80
CA HIS A 139 15.42 0.21 -3.79
C HIS A 139 16.82 0.50 -3.28
N HIS A 140 17.74 0.83 -4.20
CA HIS A 140 19.06 1.34 -3.87
C HIS A 140 18.98 2.86 -3.68
N ARG A 141 18.69 3.31 -2.46
CA ARG A 141 18.68 4.75 -2.15
C ARG A 141 20.14 5.22 -2.08
N MET A 142 20.67 5.73 -3.19
CA MET A 142 22.05 6.23 -3.26
C MET A 142 22.20 7.64 -2.65
N HIS A 143 21.10 8.38 -2.43
CA HIS A 143 21.11 9.70 -1.80
C HIS A 143 19.97 9.88 -0.77
N SER A 144 20.34 10.26 0.46
CA SER A 144 19.42 10.67 1.51
C SER A 144 19.35 12.19 1.51
N TYR A 145 18.30 12.76 0.91
CA TYR A 145 18.06 14.19 0.97
C TYR A 145 17.49 14.58 2.34
N PRO A 146 18.02 15.65 2.99
CA PRO A 146 17.42 16.27 4.17
C PRO A 146 15.94 16.59 3.94
N MET A 147 15.12 16.59 5.01
CA MET A 147 13.69 16.94 4.89
C MET A 147 13.48 18.33 4.26
N SER A 148 14.40 19.26 4.47
CA SER A 148 14.39 20.61 3.87
C SER A 148 14.53 20.63 2.34
N GLU A 149 15.02 19.55 1.74
CA GLU A 149 15.25 19.45 0.28
C GLU A 149 14.12 18.67 -0.42
N ARG A 150 13.15 18.13 0.33
CA ARG A 150 12.01 17.42 -0.23
C ARG A 150 10.99 18.43 -0.78
N LYS A 151 10.86 18.50 -2.10
CA LYS A 151 9.76 19.22 -2.75
C LYS A 151 8.49 18.36 -2.75
N GLU A 152 7.81 18.28 -1.62
CA GLU A 152 6.43 17.78 -1.53
C GLU A 152 5.50 19.00 -1.65
N ALA A 153 5.29 19.45 -2.89
CA ALA A 153 4.43 20.59 -3.24
C ALA A 153 2.98 20.15 -3.45
#